data_AF-A0A7S1ZEK9-F1
#
_entry.id   AF-A0A7S1ZEK9-F1
#
_cell.length_a   1.000
_cell.length_b   1.000
_cell.length_c   1.000
_cell.angle_alpha   90.00
_cell.angle_beta   90.00
_cell.angle_gamma   90.00
#
_symmetry.space_group_name_H-M   'P 1'
#
loop_
_entity.id
_entity.type
_entity.pdbx_description
1 polymer ?
#
loop_
_entity_poly.entity_id
_entity_poly.type
_entity_poly.pdbx_seq_one_letter_code
_entity_poly.pdbx_strand_id
1 'polypeptide(L)'
;AAGLLDIDATGSGQVCGTFGVHGNLPVLKQLYDEGMATFFANTGVLTQPLTKHDDYFSLTKVQLGAHNHMQRETYEVDTRGIMHGSGVGGRILDVLNRHGHQTSANAVEGRDTLVKGSPNDNNPVWTVSERSPGIIDQISSLPDGAMLDLVKQLNGEGEPENSLYGETWSAKLSQSLFQYEESHRMQTELEGLNFTLTSFPESPEGTLDQRFKSLAEYMSTRHLRKVDREVFVLSHEGYDMHRENTLGEKFSELNASLQQFIEELKAMGIWEDTALVMGSDFGRSVTANSNGGTDHAG
;
A
#
# COMPACT_ATOMS: atom_id res chain seq x y z
N ALA A 1 19.91 21.86 -6.36
CA ALA A 1 18.99 21.44 -5.28
C ALA A 1 17.68 22.17 -5.51
N ALA A 2 16.55 21.45 -5.57
CA ALA A 2 15.26 22.10 -5.63
C ALA A 2 15.02 22.86 -4.31
N GLY A 3 14.51 24.09 -4.40
CA GLY A 3 14.13 24.87 -3.21
C GLY A 3 12.92 24.25 -2.50
N LEU A 4 12.50 24.85 -1.39
CA LEU A 4 11.21 24.52 -0.77
C LEU A 4 10.09 25.34 -1.44
N LEU A 5 8.89 24.75 -1.52
CA LEU A 5 7.65 25.43 -1.89
C LEU A 5 6.89 25.76 -0.61
N ASP A 6 6.51 27.03 -0.46
CA ASP A 6 5.87 27.52 0.76
C ASP A 6 4.43 27.01 0.90
N ILE A 7 4.12 26.46 2.06
CA ILE A 7 2.78 26.05 2.47
C ILE A 7 2.30 27.07 3.51
N ASP A 8 1.21 27.77 3.20
CA ASP A 8 0.56 28.67 4.15
C ASP A 8 -0.20 27.85 5.19
N ALA A 9 0.24 27.96 6.44
CA ALA A 9 -0.39 27.33 7.60
C ALA A 9 -1.02 28.37 8.53
N THR A 10 -1.22 29.60 8.07
CA THR A 10 -1.92 30.64 8.81
C THR A 10 -3.31 30.16 9.19
N GLY A 11 -3.66 30.25 10.48
CA GLY A 11 -4.96 29.79 10.99
C GLY A 11 -5.05 28.29 11.27
N SER A 12 -4.02 27.49 11.00
CA SER A 12 -3.98 26.05 11.34
C SER A 12 -3.78 25.77 12.84
N GLY A 13 -3.47 26.78 13.65
CA GLY A 13 -3.11 26.63 15.06
C GLY A 13 -1.68 26.13 15.30
N GLN A 14 -0.88 25.97 14.25
CA GLN A 14 0.54 25.61 14.34
C GLN A 14 1.41 26.79 14.82
N VAL A 15 2.59 26.48 15.37
CA VAL A 15 3.55 27.48 15.88
C VAL A 15 4.11 28.35 14.75
N CYS A 16 4.25 27.77 13.54
CA CYS A 16 4.72 28.46 12.35
C CYS A 16 3.54 28.79 11.43
N GLY A 17 3.52 30.01 10.87
CA GLY A 17 2.54 30.41 9.84
C GLY A 17 2.88 29.91 8.44
N THR A 18 4.10 29.42 8.22
CA THR A 18 4.56 28.91 6.93
C THR A 18 5.42 27.67 7.14
N PHE A 19 5.16 26.63 6.35
CA PHE A 19 5.96 25.42 6.24
C PHE A 19 6.49 25.28 4.81
N GLY A 20 7.36 24.30 4.56
CA GLY A 20 7.90 24.04 3.22
C GLY A 20 7.72 22.59 2.81
N VAL A 21 7.25 22.37 1.59
CA VAL A 21 7.33 21.06 0.92
C VAL A 21 8.50 21.07 -0.07
N HIS A 22 9.13 19.93 -0.29
CA HIS A 22 10.26 19.84 -1.20
C HIS A 22 9.88 20.25 -2.63
N GLY A 23 10.74 21.00 -3.34
CA GLY A 23 10.45 21.55 -4.67
C GLY A 23 10.25 20.52 -5.79
N ASN A 24 10.66 19.27 -5.56
CA ASN A 24 10.35 18.13 -6.44
C ASN A 24 8.97 17.49 -6.15
N LEU A 25 8.18 18.02 -5.22
CA LEU A 25 6.81 17.55 -4.92
C LEU A 25 5.75 18.64 -5.21
N PRO A 26 5.77 19.32 -6.38
CA PRO A 26 4.81 20.37 -6.69
C PRO A 26 3.35 19.90 -6.69
N VAL A 27 3.06 18.63 -6.95
CA VAL A 27 1.69 18.08 -6.91
C VAL A 27 1.09 18.19 -5.52
N LEU A 28 1.86 17.88 -4.47
CA LEU A 28 1.37 17.99 -3.09
C LEU A 28 1.09 19.44 -2.69
N LYS A 29 1.94 20.37 -3.15
CA LYS A 29 1.74 21.80 -2.98
C LYS A 29 0.45 22.26 -3.67
N GLN A 30 0.26 21.86 -4.92
CA GLN A 30 -0.94 22.20 -5.69
C GLN A 30 -2.20 21.68 -4.99
N LEU A 31 -2.24 20.40 -4.60
CA LEU A 31 -3.39 19.83 -3.90
C LEU A 31 -3.70 20.55 -2.58
N TYR A 32 -2.66 20.96 -1.83
CA TYR A 32 -2.85 21.72 -0.61
C TYR A 32 -3.49 23.09 -0.89
N ASP A 33 -2.98 23.80 -1.89
CA ASP A 33 -3.52 25.11 -2.30
C ASP A 33 -4.96 25.02 -2.81
N GLU A 34 -5.31 23.89 -3.43
CA GLU A 34 -6.67 23.56 -3.88
C GLU A 34 -7.59 23.09 -2.73
N GLY A 35 -7.07 22.92 -1.50
CA GLY A 35 -7.82 22.41 -0.34
C GLY A 35 -8.10 20.90 -0.38
N MET A 36 -7.42 20.17 -1.27
CA MET A 36 -7.57 18.72 -1.49
C MET A 36 -6.49 17.88 -0.79
N ALA A 37 -5.54 18.50 -0.09
CA ALA A 37 -4.55 17.82 0.72
C ALA A 37 -4.38 18.48 2.09
N THR A 38 -3.99 17.68 3.08
CA THR A 38 -3.61 18.14 4.41
C THR A 38 -2.36 17.41 4.87
N PHE A 39 -1.55 18.07 5.70
CA PHE A 39 -0.32 17.51 6.24
C PHE A 39 -0.46 17.30 7.74
N PHE A 40 -0.03 16.13 8.20
CA PHE A 40 0.16 15.85 9.62
C PHE A 40 1.66 15.82 9.90
N ALA A 41 2.13 16.79 10.69
CA ALA A 41 3.52 16.87 11.11
C ALA A 41 3.67 16.40 12.56
N ASN A 42 4.87 15.96 12.94
CA ASN A 42 5.21 15.49 14.29
C ASN A 42 4.31 14.33 14.77
N THR A 43 3.88 13.48 13.84
CA THR A 43 3.15 12.25 14.15
C THR A 43 4.13 11.09 14.29
N GLY A 44 3.86 10.20 15.24
CA GLY A 44 4.64 9.00 15.45
C GLY A 44 3.94 8.07 16.41
N VAL A 45 4.44 6.84 16.52
CA VAL A 45 3.86 5.82 17.38
C VAL A 45 4.34 6.05 18.82
N LEU A 46 3.39 6.27 19.74
CA LEU A 46 3.64 6.30 21.17
C LEU A 46 2.66 5.36 21.89
N THR A 47 3.17 4.57 22.83
CA THR A 47 2.36 3.73 23.74
C THR A 47 1.76 4.53 24.88
N GLN A 48 2.45 5.61 25.27
CA GLN A 48 2.06 6.57 26.31
C GLN A 48 2.81 7.90 26.09
N PRO A 49 2.35 9.01 26.70
CA PRO A 49 3.10 10.28 26.66
C PRO A 49 4.50 10.12 27.25
N LEU A 50 5.52 10.54 26.50
CA LEU A 50 6.93 10.49 26.87
C LEU A 50 7.65 11.78 26.46
N THR A 51 8.76 12.06 27.12
CA THR A 51 9.71 13.13 26.83
C THR A 51 11.12 12.56 26.67
N LYS A 52 12.05 13.35 26.12
CA LYS A 52 13.47 12.98 26.01
C LYS A 52 14.18 12.74 27.35
N HIS A 53 13.54 13.09 28.47
CA HIS A 53 14.08 12.90 29.82
C HIS A 53 13.57 11.62 30.49
N ASP A 54 12.57 10.97 29.89
CA ASP A 54 12.02 9.72 30.39
C ASP A 54 12.88 8.53 29.94
N ASP A 55 12.88 7.46 30.73
CA ASP A 55 13.55 6.22 30.36
C ASP A 55 12.71 5.44 29.34
N TYR A 56 12.89 5.80 28.07
CA TYR A 56 12.20 5.22 26.93
C TYR A 56 12.19 3.69 26.95
N PHE A 57 13.34 3.05 27.20
CA PHE A 57 13.48 1.60 27.06
C PHE A 57 12.73 0.80 28.13
N SER A 58 12.53 1.36 29.32
CA SER A 58 11.71 0.70 30.35
C SER A 58 10.22 0.99 30.21
N LEU A 59 9.88 2.09 29.53
CA LEU A 59 8.52 2.61 29.44
C LEU A 59 7.78 2.21 28.16
N THR A 60 8.48 1.80 27.10
CA THR A 60 7.85 1.39 25.85
C THR A 60 8.53 0.19 25.21
N LYS A 61 7.74 -0.57 24.44
CA LYS A 61 8.22 -1.69 23.61
C LYS A 61 8.41 -1.28 22.14
N VAL A 62 8.00 -0.07 21.77
CA VAL A 62 8.27 0.49 20.44
C VAL A 62 9.78 0.51 20.23
N GLN A 63 10.23 0.27 19.01
CA GLN A 63 11.64 0.37 18.65
C GLN A 63 11.83 1.54 17.69
N LEU A 64 11.96 2.76 18.24
CA LEU A 64 12.28 3.95 17.44
C LEU A 64 13.56 3.71 16.63
N GLY A 65 13.53 4.07 15.35
CA GLY A 65 14.64 3.88 14.40
C GLY A 65 14.75 2.48 13.79
N ALA A 66 13.93 1.50 14.18
CA ALA A 66 13.89 0.19 13.55
C ALA A 66 12.82 0.14 12.45
N HIS A 67 13.23 0.15 11.18
CA HIS A 67 12.36 0.12 10.00
C HIS A 67 11.18 -0.86 10.11
N ASN A 68 11.49 -2.14 10.27
CA ASN A 68 10.51 -3.21 10.33
C ASN A 68 9.51 -3.01 11.48
N HIS A 69 9.99 -2.52 12.63
CA HIS A 69 9.15 -2.29 13.79
C HIS A 69 8.27 -1.06 13.61
N MET A 70 8.81 0.05 13.10
CA MET A 70 8.07 1.28 12.87
C MET A 70 7.00 1.12 11.77
N GLN A 71 7.33 0.42 10.67
CA GLN A 71 6.36 0.04 9.64
C GLN A 71 5.25 -0.82 10.23
N ARG A 72 5.60 -1.84 11.02
CA ARG A 72 4.63 -2.71 11.68
C ARG A 72 3.69 -1.92 12.59
N GLU A 73 4.22 -1.09 13.47
CA GLU A 73 3.40 -0.27 14.37
C GLU A 73 2.49 0.70 13.62
N THR A 74 2.97 1.27 12.51
CA THR A 74 2.19 2.17 11.64
C THR A 74 1.06 1.44 10.93
N TYR A 75 1.29 0.21 10.45
CA TYR A 75 0.29 -0.60 9.77
C TYR A 75 -0.71 -1.23 10.74
N GLU A 76 -0.23 -1.71 11.89
CA GLU A 76 -1.06 -2.37 12.90
C GLU A 76 -1.86 -1.36 13.72
N VAL A 77 -1.33 -0.17 14.04
CA VAL A 77 -1.92 0.82 14.96
C VAL A 77 -2.47 0.12 16.22
N ASP A 78 -1.65 -0.75 16.79
CA ASP A 78 -2.02 -1.64 17.90
C ASP A 78 -0.85 -1.78 18.87
N THR A 79 -0.40 -0.65 19.41
CA THR A 79 0.77 -0.56 20.29
C THR A 79 0.66 -1.39 21.58
N ARG A 80 -0.54 -1.88 21.90
CA ARG A 80 -0.84 -2.73 23.05
C ARG A 80 -1.03 -4.20 22.69
N GLY A 81 -1.04 -4.55 21.40
CA GLY A 81 -1.21 -5.92 20.93
C GLY A 81 -2.59 -6.50 21.24
N ILE A 82 -3.65 -5.69 21.24
CA ILE A 82 -5.01 -6.18 21.52
C ILE A 82 -5.56 -6.93 20.30
N MET A 83 -5.15 -6.52 19.10
CA MET A 83 -5.63 -6.99 17.80
C MET A 83 -4.49 -7.64 16.99
N HIS A 84 -3.75 -8.55 17.64
CA HIS A 84 -2.58 -9.22 17.08
C HIS A 84 -2.78 -9.75 15.66
N GLY A 85 -1.81 -9.45 14.78
CA GLY A 85 -1.74 -10.02 13.43
C GLY A 85 -2.72 -9.41 12.42
N SER A 86 -3.36 -8.28 12.76
CA SER A 86 -4.23 -7.51 11.87
C SER A 86 -3.75 -6.06 11.72
N GLY A 87 -3.94 -5.49 10.53
CA GLY A 87 -3.70 -4.08 10.23
C GLY A 87 -4.94 -3.22 10.41
N VAL A 88 -4.73 -1.91 10.57
CA VAL A 88 -5.83 -0.95 10.73
C VAL A 88 -6.76 -0.92 9.51
N GLY A 89 -6.23 -1.03 8.30
CA GLY A 89 -7.01 -1.09 7.06
C GLY A 89 -7.87 -2.33 6.98
N GLY A 90 -7.31 -3.49 7.33
CA GLY A 90 -8.05 -4.74 7.41
C GLY A 90 -9.20 -4.68 8.42
N ARG A 91 -8.93 -4.15 9.63
CA ARG A 91 -9.97 -3.99 10.65
C ARG A 91 -11.08 -3.02 10.24
N ILE A 92 -10.76 -1.97 9.48
CA ILE A 92 -11.77 -1.06 8.91
C ILE A 92 -12.66 -1.84 7.94
N LEU A 93 -12.07 -2.64 7.05
CA LEU A 93 -12.82 -3.48 6.12
C LEU A 93 -13.69 -4.51 6.87
N ASP A 94 -13.19 -5.15 7.91
CA ASP A 94 -13.97 -6.10 8.72
C ASP A 94 -15.22 -5.45 9.32
N VAL A 95 -15.08 -4.23 9.86
CA VAL A 95 -16.22 -3.47 10.38
C VAL A 95 -17.21 -3.15 9.27
N LEU A 96 -16.75 -2.71 8.09
CA LEU A 96 -17.62 -2.40 6.96
C LEU A 96 -18.35 -3.65 6.44
N ASN A 97 -17.65 -4.78 6.37
CA ASN A 97 -18.23 -6.07 5.96
C ASN A 97 -19.37 -6.49 6.89
N ARG A 98 -19.16 -6.39 8.21
CA ARG A 98 -20.21 -6.64 9.21
C ARG A 98 -21.43 -5.71 9.09
N HIS A 99 -21.29 -4.56 8.41
CA HIS A 99 -22.38 -3.63 8.12
C HIS A 99 -22.94 -3.79 6.69
N GLY A 100 -22.62 -4.88 6.00
CA GLY A 100 -23.22 -5.25 4.72
C GLY A 100 -22.49 -4.73 3.47
N HIS A 101 -21.32 -4.11 3.63
CA HIS A 101 -20.49 -3.69 2.49
C HIS A 101 -19.73 -4.87 1.86
N GLN A 102 -19.48 -4.77 0.56
CA GLN A 102 -18.66 -5.72 -0.18
C GLN A 102 -17.23 -5.20 -0.22
N THR A 103 -16.41 -5.76 0.67
CA THR A 103 -15.09 -5.24 1.00
C THR A 103 -13.97 -5.97 0.27
N SER A 104 -12.90 -5.26 -0.07
CA SER A 104 -11.70 -5.86 -0.68
C SER A 104 -10.42 -5.32 -0.02
N ALA A 105 -9.62 -6.23 0.53
CA ALA A 105 -8.30 -5.96 1.06
C ALA A 105 -7.25 -6.25 -0.02
N ASN A 106 -6.44 -5.26 -0.39
CA ASN A 106 -5.57 -5.34 -1.56
C ASN A 106 -4.13 -4.93 -1.24
N ALA A 107 -3.17 -5.80 -1.53
CA ALA A 107 -1.75 -5.52 -1.39
C ALA A 107 -1.09 -5.45 -2.77
N VAL A 108 -0.51 -4.30 -3.08
CA VAL A 108 0.38 -4.13 -4.24
C VAL A 108 1.74 -4.71 -3.83
N GLU A 109 2.21 -5.74 -4.55
CA GLU A 109 3.47 -6.46 -4.27
C GLU A 109 3.58 -7.18 -2.91
N GLY A 110 2.45 -7.54 -2.29
CA GLY A 110 2.44 -8.56 -1.23
C GLY A 110 2.82 -8.10 0.18
N ARG A 111 3.07 -6.81 0.44
CA ARG A 111 3.04 -6.29 1.82
C ARG A 111 1.60 -6.15 2.29
N ASP A 112 1.10 -7.12 3.04
CA ASP A 112 -0.31 -7.23 3.40
C ASP A 112 -0.67 -6.72 4.80
N THR A 113 0.33 -6.43 5.66
CA THR A 113 0.08 -6.16 7.09
C THR A 113 -1.00 -5.12 7.33
N LEU A 114 -1.00 -3.99 6.58
CA LEU A 114 -1.99 -2.92 6.75
C LEU A 114 -3.43 -3.37 6.43
N VAL A 115 -3.58 -4.21 5.40
CA VAL A 115 -4.89 -4.62 4.85
C VAL A 115 -5.38 -5.95 5.39
N LYS A 116 -4.54 -6.68 6.14
CA LYS A 116 -4.91 -7.93 6.78
C LYS A 116 -5.91 -7.72 7.92
N GLY A 117 -7.09 -8.31 7.80
CA GLY A 117 -8.15 -8.24 8.81
C GLY A 117 -7.98 -9.23 9.97
N SER A 118 -8.99 -9.29 10.83
CA SER A 118 -9.12 -10.28 11.89
C SER A 118 -9.31 -11.68 11.29
N PRO A 119 -8.68 -12.71 11.87
CA PRO A 119 -8.96 -14.10 11.49
C PRO A 119 -10.43 -14.50 11.64
N ASN A 120 -11.21 -13.81 12.48
CA ASN A 120 -12.62 -14.11 12.71
C ASN A 120 -13.53 -13.64 11.56
N ASP A 121 -13.22 -12.50 10.96
CA ASP A 121 -13.96 -11.97 9.81
C ASP A 121 -13.50 -12.64 8.51
N ASN A 122 -12.27 -13.17 8.49
CA ASN A 122 -11.69 -13.96 7.40
C ASN A 122 -11.76 -13.27 6.02
N ASN A 123 -11.59 -11.95 5.99
CA ASN A 123 -11.53 -11.17 4.76
C ASN A 123 -10.19 -11.45 4.03
N PRO A 124 -10.22 -12.07 2.83
CA PRO A 124 -8.99 -12.44 2.13
C PRO A 124 -8.25 -11.21 1.60
N VAL A 125 -6.91 -11.26 1.63
CA VAL A 125 -6.07 -10.27 0.96
C VAL A 125 -5.79 -10.71 -0.47
N TRP A 126 -6.03 -9.80 -1.41
CA TRP A 126 -5.78 -9.95 -2.83
C TRP A 126 -4.45 -9.31 -3.22
N THR A 127 -3.73 -9.97 -4.13
CA THR A 127 -2.52 -9.41 -4.71
C THR A 127 -2.89 -8.57 -5.93
N VAL A 128 -2.47 -7.31 -5.95
CA VAL A 128 -2.50 -6.48 -7.15
C VAL A 128 -1.17 -6.65 -7.87
N SER A 129 -1.19 -7.32 -9.01
CA SER A 129 -0.01 -7.62 -9.81
C SER A 129 0.41 -6.41 -10.64
N GLU A 130 1.71 -6.10 -10.67
CA GLU A 130 2.27 -5.10 -11.59
C GLU A 130 2.19 -5.52 -13.07
N ARG A 131 1.92 -6.80 -13.31
CA ARG A 131 1.89 -7.40 -14.64
C ARG A 131 0.50 -7.92 -14.95
N SER A 132 0.11 -7.76 -16.22
CA SER A 132 -1.00 -8.50 -16.78
C SER A 132 -0.74 -10.01 -16.60
N PRO A 133 -1.77 -10.80 -16.29
CA PRO A 133 -1.63 -12.23 -16.06
C PRO A 133 -1.12 -12.92 -17.34
N GLY A 134 0.09 -13.48 -17.27
CA GLY A 134 0.61 -14.31 -18.37
C GLY A 134 -0.11 -15.65 -18.43
N ILE A 135 -0.05 -16.34 -19.57
CA ILE A 135 -0.59 -17.70 -19.68
C ILE A 135 0.34 -18.64 -18.91
N ILE A 136 -0.13 -19.22 -17.80
CA ILE A 136 0.66 -20.13 -16.96
C ILE A 136 0.66 -21.57 -17.50
N ASP A 137 -0.31 -21.93 -18.35
CA ASP A 137 -0.59 -23.30 -18.74
C ASP A 137 -0.32 -23.60 -20.23
N GLN A 138 0.76 -23.01 -20.77
CA GLN A 138 1.05 -23.00 -22.23
C GLN A 138 1.24 -24.38 -22.87
N ILE A 139 1.43 -25.44 -22.07
CA ILE A 139 1.75 -26.80 -22.54
C ILE A 139 0.69 -27.82 -22.10
N SER A 140 -0.30 -27.41 -21.33
CA SER A 140 -1.28 -28.33 -20.77
C SER A 140 -2.37 -28.71 -21.76
N SER A 141 -2.90 -29.90 -21.55
CA SER A 141 -4.07 -30.41 -22.26
C SER A 141 -5.37 -30.15 -21.49
N LEU A 142 -5.32 -29.44 -20.36
CA LEU A 142 -6.50 -29.08 -19.58
C LEU A 142 -7.23 -27.90 -20.25
N PRO A 143 -8.57 -27.87 -20.19
CA PRO A 143 -9.33 -26.69 -20.56
C PRO A 143 -8.97 -25.47 -19.69
N ASP A 144 -9.15 -24.27 -20.23
CA ASP A 144 -9.01 -23.02 -19.47
C ASP A 144 -9.86 -23.05 -18.20
N GLY A 145 -9.27 -22.71 -17.05
CA GLY A 145 -9.93 -22.71 -15.74
C GLY A 145 -10.08 -24.10 -15.09
N ALA A 146 -9.62 -25.18 -15.72
CA ALA A 146 -9.72 -26.53 -15.13
C ALA A 146 -8.57 -26.86 -14.14
N MET A 147 -7.49 -26.07 -14.14
CA MET A 147 -6.33 -26.29 -13.29
C MET A 147 -6.68 -26.14 -11.80
N LEU A 148 -7.44 -25.11 -11.42
CA LEU A 148 -7.85 -24.91 -10.04
C LEU A 148 -8.69 -26.09 -9.53
N ASP A 149 -9.63 -26.58 -10.35
CA ASP A 149 -10.48 -27.71 -10.00
C ASP A 149 -9.68 -29.01 -9.84
N LEU A 150 -8.72 -29.26 -10.75
CA LEU A 150 -7.81 -30.39 -10.61
C LEU A 150 -6.98 -30.31 -9.34
N VAL A 151 -6.41 -29.13 -9.03
CA VAL A 151 -5.60 -28.94 -7.82
C VAL A 151 -6.45 -29.12 -6.56
N LYS A 152 -7.69 -28.60 -6.52
CA LYS A 152 -8.61 -28.85 -5.42
C LYS A 152 -8.92 -30.34 -5.26
N GLN A 153 -9.13 -31.05 -6.37
CA GLN A 153 -9.37 -32.49 -6.35
C GLN A 153 -8.16 -33.29 -5.83
N LEU A 154 -6.94 -32.90 -6.24
CA LEU A 154 -5.70 -33.56 -5.82
C LEU A 154 -5.36 -33.29 -4.36
N ASN A 155 -5.57 -32.06 -3.89
CA ASN A 155 -5.31 -31.68 -2.50
C ASN A 155 -6.36 -32.27 -1.54
N GLY A 156 -7.60 -32.45 -2.01
CA GLY A 156 -8.70 -33.01 -1.20
C GLY A 156 -9.17 -32.07 -0.09
N GLU A 157 -9.98 -32.60 0.82
CA GLU A 157 -10.33 -31.94 2.08
C GLU A 157 -9.23 -32.21 3.11
N GLY A 158 -8.83 -31.17 3.84
CA GLY A 158 -7.81 -31.29 4.88
C GLY A 158 -8.32 -32.11 6.07
N GLU A 159 -7.50 -33.05 6.54
CA GLU A 159 -7.78 -33.89 7.71
C GLU A 159 -6.94 -33.44 8.93
N PRO A 160 -7.39 -33.65 10.18
CA PRO A 160 -6.67 -33.23 11.38
C PRO A 160 -5.24 -33.79 11.52
N GLU A 161 -4.98 -34.96 10.92
CA GLU A 161 -3.67 -35.62 10.88
C GLU A 161 -2.72 -35.08 9.79
N ASN A 162 -3.21 -34.26 8.86
CA ASN A 162 -2.39 -33.74 7.79
C ASN A 162 -1.30 -32.79 8.32
N SER A 163 -0.18 -32.74 7.61
CA SER A 163 0.91 -31.83 7.95
C SER A 163 0.44 -30.39 7.80
N LEU A 164 0.64 -29.56 8.83
CA LEU A 164 0.39 -28.11 8.76
C LEU A 164 1.06 -27.46 7.53
N TYR A 165 2.26 -27.92 7.16
CA TYR A 165 2.95 -27.42 5.98
C TYR A 165 2.24 -27.84 4.67
N GLY A 166 1.75 -29.08 4.61
CA GLY A 166 1.00 -29.58 3.46
C GLY A 166 -0.32 -28.85 3.27
N GLU A 167 -1.06 -28.63 4.36
CA GLU A 167 -2.29 -27.85 4.35
C GLU A 167 -2.04 -26.40 3.96
N THR A 168 -1.01 -25.77 4.52
CA THR A 168 -0.63 -24.39 4.18
C THR A 168 -0.24 -24.27 2.72
N TRP A 169 0.57 -25.20 2.20
CA TRP A 169 0.96 -25.21 0.79
C TRP A 169 -0.23 -25.41 -0.13
N SER A 170 -1.11 -26.36 0.18
CA SER A 170 -2.32 -26.66 -0.59
C SER A 170 -3.26 -25.45 -0.65
N ALA A 171 -3.52 -24.83 0.51
CA ALA A 171 -4.34 -23.64 0.60
C ALA A 171 -3.74 -22.47 -0.20
N LYS A 172 -2.41 -22.27 -0.13
CA LYS A 172 -1.73 -21.20 -0.88
C LYS A 172 -1.73 -21.44 -2.38
N LEU A 173 -1.51 -22.68 -2.83
CA LEU A 173 -1.57 -23.01 -4.25
C LEU A 173 -2.98 -22.78 -4.82
N SER A 174 -4.02 -23.29 -4.14
CA SER A 174 -5.41 -23.07 -4.55
C SER A 174 -5.78 -21.58 -4.55
N GLN A 175 -5.34 -20.82 -3.55
CA GLN A 175 -5.53 -19.37 -3.50
C GLN A 175 -4.85 -18.67 -4.68
N SER A 176 -3.59 -19.02 -4.99
CA SER A 176 -2.84 -18.41 -6.10
C SER A 176 -3.46 -18.70 -7.46
N LEU A 177 -3.92 -19.94 -7.70
CA LEU A 177 -4.61 -20.31 -8.94
C LEU A 177 -5.96 -19.59 -9.08
N PHE A 178 -6.72 -19.48 -8.00
CA PHE A 178 -7.97 -18.72 -8.01
C PHE A 178 -7.74 -17.23 -8.29
N GLN A 179 -6.77 -16.60 -7.63
CA GLN A 179 -6.42 -15.20 -7.89
C GLN A 179 -5.94 -15.00 -9.34
N TYR A 180 -5.19 -15.97 -9.88
CA TYR A 180 -4.77 -15.97 -11.27
C TYR A 180 -5.97 -16.01 -12.24
N GLU A 181 -6.88 -16.97 -12.09
CA GLU A 181 -8.06 -17.11 -12.95
C GLU A 181 -8.94 -15.85 -12.92
N GLU A 182 -9.15 -15.27 -11.74
CA GLU A 182 -9.88 -14.00 -11.61
C GLU A 182 -9.14 -12.83 -12.27
N SER A 183 -7.82 -12.73 -12.09
CA SER A 183 -7.01 -11.70 -12.75
C SER A 183 -7.08 -11.81 -14.28
N HIS A 184 -7.02 -13.03 -14.82
CA HIS A 184 -7.12 -13.28 -16.25
C HIS A 184 -8.49 -12.93 -16.78
N ARG A 185 -9.57 -13.34 -16.08
CA ARG A 185 -10.95 -12.96 -16.41
C ARG A 185 -11.12 -11.45 -16.48
N MET A 186 -10.62 -10.72 -15.49
CA MET A 186 -10.69 -9.25 -15.48
C MET A 186 -9.93 -8.64 -16.66
N GLN A 187 -8.74 -9.15 -16.99
CA GLN A 187 -7.97 -8.69 -18.14
C GLN A 187 -8.74 -8.87 -19.45
N THR A 188 -9.33 -10.05 -19.68
CA THR A 188 -10.12 -10.33 -20.88
C THR A 188 -11.34 -9.41 -21.01
N GLU A 189 -12.02 -9.11 -19.91
CA GLU A 189 -13.15 -8.18 -19.91
C GLU A 189 -12.69 -6.75 -20.25
N LEU A 190 -11.57 -6.28 -19.68
CA LEU A 190 -11.00 -4.96 -20.00
C LEU A 190 -10.61 -4.86 -21.48
N GLU A 191 -10.00 -5.92 -22.04
CA GLU A 191 -9.67 -6.01 -23.47
C GLU A 191 -10.93 -5.96 -24.34
N GLY A 192 -11.97 -6.72 -23.97
CA GLY A 192 -13.26 -6.72 -24.68
C GLY A 192 -13.97 -5.36 -24.68
N LEU A 193 -13.75 -4.56 -23.64
CA LEU A 193 -14.25 -3.19 -23.51
C LEU A 193 -13.37 -2.14 -24.22
N ASN A 194 -12.20 -2.53 -24.76
CA ASN A 194 -11.15 -1.62 -25.22
C ASN A 194 -10.77 -0.58 -24.14
N PHE A 195 -10.75 -1.00 -22.87
CA PHE A 195 -10.36 -0.13 -21.78
C PHE A 195 -8.87 0.19 -21.87
N THR A 196 -8.51 1.46 -21.77
CA THR A 196 -7.10 1.89 -21.71
C THR A 196 -6.92 3.00 -20.69
N LEU A 197 -5.86 2.89 -19.90
CA LEU A 197 -5.37 4.01 -19.11
C LEU A 197 -4.66 5.02 -20.03
N THR A 198 -4.79 6.31 -19.74
CA THR A 198 -4.32 7.38 -20.64
C THR A 198 -3.26 8.29 -20.02
N SER A 199 -3.12 8.27 -18.69
CA SER A 199 -2.20 9.13 -17.95
C SER A 199 -0.84 8.50 -17.66
N PHE A 200 -0.62 7.21 -17.98
CA PHE A 200 0.63 6.50 -17.71
C PHE A 200 1.48 6.27 -18.96
N PRO A 201 2.76 6.67 -18.99
CA PRO A 201 3.71 6.31 -20.03
C PRO A 201 4.11 4.82 -19.92
N GLU A 202 4.89 4.35 -20.89
CA GLU A 202 5.57 3.07 -20.75
C GLU A 202 6.68 3.17 -19.70
N SER A 203 6.57 2.34 -18.66
CA SER A 203 7.51 2.30 -17.53
C SER A 203 7.95 0.85 -17.28
N PRO A 204 9.23 0.62 -16.91
CA PRO A 204 9.70 -0.72 -16.55
C PRO A 204 8.98 -1.29 -15.32
N GLU A 205 8.97 -2.63 -15.22
CA GLU A 205 8.53 -3.35 -14.01
C GLU A 205 9.33 -2.90 -12.77
N GLY A 206 8.68 -2.91 -11.60
CA GLY A 206 9.26 -2.53 -10.31
C GLY A 206 9.40 -1.02 -10.08
N THR A 207 9.02 -0.18 -11.05
CA THR A 207 8.96 1.27 -10.85
C THR A 207 7.68 1.66 -10.09
N LEU A 208 7.74 2.77 -9.35
CA LEU A 208 6.56 3.27 -8.64
C LEU A 208 5.40 3.58 -9.60
N ASP A 209 5.74 4.05 -10.80
CA ASP A 209 4.79 4.37 -11.86
C ASP A 209 3.98 3.15 -12.31
N GLN A 210 4.68 2.03 -12.56
CA GLN A 210 4.04 0.78 -12.95
C GLN A 210 3.12 0.25 -11.84
N ARG A 211 3.49 0.41 -10.56
CA ARG A 211 2.63 0.04 -9.42
C ARG A 211 1.34 0.85 -9.38
N PHE A 212 1.42 2.16 -9.58
CA PHE A 212 0.24 3.03 -9.63
C PHE A 212 -0.63 2.75 -10.86
N LYS A 213 -0.02 2.42 -12.01
CA LYS A 213 -0.73 2.00 -13.21
C LYS A 213 -1.55 0.73 -12.95
N SER A 214 -0.93 -0.31 -12.39
CA SER A 214 -1.62 -1.56 -12.06
C SER A 214 -2.68 -1.38 -10.98
N LEU A 215 -2.46 -0.48 -10.02
CA LEU A 215 -3.47 -0.11 -9.04
C LEU A 215 -4.68 0.56 -9.73
N ALA A 216 -4.46 1.53 -10.61
CA ALA A 216 -5.54 2.21 -11.34
C ALA A 216 -6.34 1.22 -12.20
N GLU A 217 -5.67 0.32 -12.91
CA GLU A 217 -6.32 -0.75 -13.68
C GLU A 217 -7.14 -1.68 -12.76
N TYR A 218 -6.59 -2.10 -11.62
CA TYR A 218 -7.33 -2.94 -10.67
C TYR A 218 -8.55 -2.21 -10.07
N MET A 219 -8.44 -0.91 -9.81
CA MET A 219 -9.57 -0.08 -9.35
C MET A 219 -10.68 0.03 -10.42
N SER A 220 -10.33 0.06 -11.71
CA SER A 220 -11.33 0.11 -12.80
C SER A 220 -12.20 -1.16 -12.84
N THR A 221 -11.65 -2.30 -12.42
CA THR A 221 -12.37 -3.60 -12.36
C THR A 221 -13.33 -3.76 -11.18
N ARG A 222 -13.46 -2.76 -10.28
CA ARG A 222 -14.29 -2.87 -9.05
C ARG A 222 -15.71 -3.38 -9.30
N HIS A 223 -16.31 -3.01 -10.43
CA HIS A 223 -17.65 -3.41 -10.83
C HIS A 223 -17.74 -4.90 -11.24
N LEU A 224 -16.67 -5.44 -11.84
CA LEU A 224 -16.53 -6.87 -12.16
C LEU A 224 -16.33 -7.70 -10.89
N ARG A 225 -15.62 -7.13 -9.91
CA ARG A 225 -15.38 -7.73 -8.59
C ARG A 225 -16.54 -7.54 -7.61
N LYS A 226 -17.52 -6.67 -7.94
CA LYS A 226 -18.71 -6.36 -7.14
C LYS A 226 -18.38 -5.83 -5.74
N VAL A 227 -17.34 -5.01 -5.63
CA VAL A 227 -16.88 -4.40 -4.38
C VAL A 227 -17.27 -2.93 -4.31
N ASP A 228 -17.57 -2.44 -3.11
CA ASP A 228 -17.93 -1.03 -2.86
C ASP A 228 -17.02 -0.34 -1.84
N ARG A 229 -16.18 -1.10 -1.12
CA ARG A 229 -15.22 -0.60 -0.13
C ARG A 229 -13.89 -1.32 -0.28
N GLU A 230 -12.84 -0.57 -0.58
CA GLU A 230 -11.52 -1.14 -0.85
C GLU A 230 -10.45 -0.40 -0.05
N VAL A 231 -9.47 -1.15 0.45
CA VAL A 231 -8.23 -0.58 0.97
C VAL A 231 -7.07 -1.19 0.20
N PHE A 232 -6.21 -0.31 -0.30
CA PHE A 232 -5.00 -0.65 -1.02
C PHE A 232 -3.79 -0.26 -0.18
N VAL A 233 -2.77 -1.10 -0.17
CA VAL A 233 -1.44 -0.75 0.34
C VAL A 233 -0.41 -0.91 -0.76
N LEU A 234 0.39 0.12 -0.94
CA LEU A 234 1.50 0.20 -1.88
C LEU A 234 2.69 0.77 -1.11
N SER A 235 3.89 0.24 -1.36
CA SER A 235 5.12 0.75 -0.75
C SER A 235 6.01 1.43 -1.79
N HIS A 236 6.67 2.50 -1.39
CA HIS A 236 7.78 3.10 -2.12
C HIS A 236 9.04 3.05 -1.25
N GLU A 237 10.04 2.30 -1.69
CA GLU A 237 11.25 2.01 -0.93
C GLU A 237 12.47 2.79 -1.43
N GLY A 238 13.63 2.55 -0.82
CA GLY A 238 14.90 3.18 -1.20
C GLY A 238 15.13 4.54 -0.57
N TYR A 239 14.32 4.89 0.43
CA TYR A 239 14.53 6.10 1.22
C TYR A 239 15.65 5.96 2.24
N ASP A 240 16.13 4.76 2.55
CA ASP A 240 17.28 4.52 3.42
C ASP A 240 18.62 4.70 2.68
N MET A 241 19.29 5.82 2.90
CA MET A 241 20.31 6.39 2.03
C MET A 241 21.63 6.58 2.77
N HIS A 242 22.11 5.50 3.40
CA HIS A 242 23.32 5.50 4.22
C HIS A 242 24.61 5.89 3.46
N ARG A 243 24.60 5.89 2.13
CA ARG A 243 25.80 6.07 1.28
C ARG A 243 25.72 7.22 0.29
N GLU A 244 24.54 7.53 -0.23
CA GLU A 244 24.35 8.54 -1.27
C GLU A 244 22.97 9.19 -1.14
N ASN A 245 22.90 10.52 -1.27
CA ASN A 245 21.64 11.26 -1.15
C ASN A 245 20.91 11.33 -2.50
N THR A 246 20.05 10.35 -2.77
CA THR A 246 19.18 10.29 -3.96
C THR A 246 17.75 10.81 -3.69
N LEU A 247 17.55 11.57 -2.60
CA LEU A 247 16.22 12.02 -2.16
C LEU A 247 15.50 12.86 -3.24
N GLY A 248 16.26 13.69 -3.96
CA GLY A 248 15.71 14.49 -5.06
C GLY A 248 15.13 13.61 -6.17
N GLU A 249 15.82 12.54 -6.55
CA GLU A 249 15.38 11.59 -7.58
C GLU A 249 14.12 10.83 -7.12
N LYS A 250 14.13 10.35 -5.86
CA LYS A 250 12.99 9.66 -5.25
C LYS A 250 11.74 10.54 -5.15
N PHE A 251 11.92 11.82 -4.85
CA PHE A 251 10.80 12.77 -4.85
C PHE A 251 10.32 13.11 -6.25
N SER A 252 11.21 13.19 -7.25
CA SER A 252 10.80 13.37 -8.64
C SER A 252 9.99 12.17 -9.15
N GLU A 253 10.43 10.93 -8.86
CA GLU A 253 9.69 9.70 -9.16
C GLU A 253 8.32 9.71 -8.48
N LEU A 254 8.27 9.96 -7.16
CA LEU A 254 7.02 10.05 -6.40
C LEU A 254 6.06 11.09 -6.98
N ASN A 255 6.55 12.29 -7.29
CA ASN A 255 5.71 13.34 -7.83
C ASN A 255 5.15 12.98 -9.19
N ALA A 256 5.98 12.45 -10.09
CA ALA A 256 5.54 12.06 -11.43
C ALA A 256 4.48 10.95 -11.36
N SER A 257 4.71 9.90 -10.59
CA SER A 257 3.75 8.79 -10.47
C SER A 257 2.46 9.21 -9.77
N LEU A 258 2.55 10.06 -8.74
CA LEU A 258 1.38 10.60 -8.06
C LEU A 258 0.54 11.49 -8.98
N GLN A 259 1.19 12.35 -9.77
CA GLN A 259 0.51 13.20 -10.75
C GLN A 259 -0.34 12.36 -11.71
N GLN A 260 0.28 11.36 -12.33
CA GLN A 260 -0.36 10.50 -13.31
C GLN A 260 -1.49 9.67 -12.71
N PHE A 261 -1.29 9.16 -11.48
CA PHE A 261 -2.34 8.44 -10.78
C PHE A 261 -3.55 9.34 -10.50
N ILE A 262 -3.34 10.57 -10.03
CA ILE A 262 -4.45 11.52 -9.80
C ILE A 262 -5.16 11.87 -11.11
N GLU A 263 -4.41 12.13 -12.18
CA GLU A 263 -4.97 12.41 -13.50
C GLU A 263 -5.81 11.24 -14.00
N GLU A 264 -5.36 10.01 -13.81
CA GLU A 264 -6.10 8.80 -14.19
C GLU A 264 -7.34 8.61 -13.32
N LEU A 265 -7.26 8.79 -12.00
CA LEU A 265 -8.42 8.72 -11.09
C LEU A 265 -9.49 9.76 -11.48
N LYS A 266 -9.08 10.95 -11.91
CA LYS A 266 -9.97 11.98 -12.44
C LYS A 266 -10.59 11.55 -13.76
N ALA A 267 -9.81 10.99 -14.69
CA ALA A 267 -10.29 10.48 -15.97
C ALA A 267 -11.30 9.34 -15.81
N MET A 268 -11.07 8.45 -14.84
CA MET A 268 -11.98 7.37 -14.46
C MET A 268 -13.22 7.85 -13.68
N GLY A 269 -13.25 9.11 -13.23
CA GLY A 269 -14.35 9.69 -12.46
C GLY A 269 -14.47 9.15 -11.03
N ILE A 270 -13.36 8.68 -10.44
CA ILE A 270 -13.33 8.07 -9.10
C ILE A 270 -12.43 8.83 -8.12
N TRP A 271 -11.88 9.96 -8.54
CA TRP A 271 -11.03 10.81 -7.71
C TRP A 271 -11.73 11.26 -6.41
N GLU A 272 -12.97 11.75 -6.50
CA GLU A 272 -13.76 12.20 -5.33
C GLU A 272 -14.20 11.05 -4.41
N ASP A 273 -14.11 9.79 -4.89
CA ASP A 273 -14.38 8.58 -4.10
C ASP A 273 -13.10 7.97 -3.51
N THR A 274 -11.93 8.59 -3.72
CA THR A 274 -10.62 8.04 -3.35
C THR A 274 -9.91 8.94 -2.34
N ALA A 275 -9.51 8.36 -1.21
CA ALA A 275 -8.63 9.02 -0.24
C ALA A 275 -7.23 8.39 -0.29
N LEU A 276 -6.20 9.20 -0.59
CA LEU A 276 -4.81 8.76 -0.53
C LEU A 276 -4.20 9.16 0.82
N VAL A 277 -3.67 8.17 1.54
CA VAL A 277 -2.91 8.39 2.77
C VAL A 277 -1.46 7.99 2.53
N MET A 278 -0.55 8.94 2.67
CA MET A 278 0.88 8.71 2.59
C MET A 278 1.49 8.77 3.99
N GLY A 279 2.25 7.75 4.36
CA GLY A 279 2.98 7.67 5.62
C GLY A 279 4.42 7.23 5.39
N SER A 280 5.29 7.59 6.32
CA SER A 280 6.69 7.15 6.39
C SER A 280 6.92 6.55 7.77
N ASP A 281 7.80 5.54 7.85
CA ASP A 281 8.20 4.90 9.09
C ASP A 281 9.12 5.76 9.96
N PHE A 282 9.80 6.75 9.37
CA PHE A 282 10.57 7.76 10.10
C PHE A 282 10.65 9.10 9.35
N GLY A 283 10.99 10.15 10.10
CA GLY A 283 11.48 11.41 9.56
C GLY A 283 13.01 11.40 9.39
N ARG A 284 13.58 12.49 8.85
CA ARG A 284 15.03 12.70 8.77
C ARG A 284 15.46 14.03 9.35
N SER A 285 16.63 14.02 9.97
CA SER A 285 17.31 15.24 10.41
C SER A 285 18.00 15.84 9.19
N VAL A 286 17.99 17.18 9.09
CA VAL A 286 18.58 17.92 7.98
C VAL A 286 20.12 17.79 7.97
N THR A 287 20.75 17.33 9.05
CA THR A 287 22.21 17.18 9.15
C THR A 287 22.70 15.89 8.52
N ALA A 288 23.53 16.01 7.47
CA ALA A 288 24.29 14.89 6.92
C ALA A 288 25.26 14.30 7.96
N ASN A 289 25.43 12.98 7.94
CA ASN A 289 26.49 12.31 8.68
C ASN A 289 27.85 12.57 8.01
N SER A 290 28.94 12.19 8.68
CA SER A 290 30.31 12.52 8.25
C SER A 290 30.75 11.93 6.90
N ASN A 291 29.92 11.09 6.28
CA ASN A 291 30.21 10.41 5.00
C ASN A 291 29.35 10.91 3.83
N GLY A 292 28.61 12.01 3.98
CA GLY A 292 27.82 12.60 2.90
C GLY A 292 26.43 11.97 2.68
N GLY A 293 26.05 10.98 3.49
CA GLY A 293 24.68 10.48 3.63
C GLY A 293 23.95 11.14 4.81
N THR A 294 22.73 10.71 5.11
CA THR A 294 21.97 11.17 6.30
C THR A 294 21.55 9.95 7.13
N ASP A 295 21.73 10.01 8.45
CA ASP A 295 21.22 8.99 9.36
C ASP A 295 19.77 9.30 9.78
N HIS A 296 19.07 8.26 10.23
CA HIS A 296 17.68 8.28 10.74
C HIS A 296 17.47 9.40 11.76
N ALA A 297 16.38 10.17 11.66
CA ALA A 297 15.94 11.00 12.78
C ALA A 297 14.95 10.23 13.64
N GLY A 298 15.30 10.11 14.92
CA GLY A 298 14.35 9.84 16.01
C GLY A 298 13.85 11.14 16.62
#